data_AF-A0A2I0SZ23-F1
#
_entry.id   AF-A0A2I0SZ23-F1
#
_cell.length_a   1.000
_cell.length_b   1.000
_cell.length_c   1.000
_cell.angle_alpha   90.00
_cell.angle_beta   90.00
_cell.angle_gamma   90.00
#
_symmetry.space_group_name_H-M   'P 1'
#
loop_
_entity.id
_entity.type
_entity.pdbx_description
1 polymer ?
#
loop_
_entity_poly.entity_id
_entity_poly.type
_entity_poly.pdbx_seq_one_letter_code
_entity_poly.pdbx_strand_id
1 'polypeptide(L)'
;MGDHSLKTKEGTEQCINSAKAFIHPNYDASSHDSDIMLLKLQKPARFTDHIRPVALPRRCPSPNTECIVSGWGSTSSPEDPPCDHRRLQITSKVALHPSS
;
A
#
# COMPACT_ATOMS: atom_id res chain seq x y z
N MET A 1 4.00 8.79 6.05
CA MET A 1 2.92 8.02 6.71
C MET A 1 1.99 9.00 7.41
N GLY A 2 0.69 8.69 7.51
CA GLY A 2 -0.32 9.66 7.99
C GLY A 2 -0.64 10.76 6.97
N ASP A 3 -0.48 10.45 5.69
CA ASP A 3 -0.63 11.37 4.56
C ASP A 3 -1.96 11.05 3.85
N HIS A 4 -2.70 12.08 3.41
CA HIS A 4 -3.85 11.94 2.53
C HIS A 4 -3.61 12.63 1.17
N SER A 5 -2.91 13.76 1.16
CA SER A 5 -2.52 14.51 -0.04
C SER A 5 -0.99 14.63 -0.18
N LEU A 6 -0.40 13.94 -1.16
CA LEU A 6 1.06 14.01 -1.41
C LEU A 6 1.56 15.41 -1.84
N LYS A 7 0.65 16.35 -2.14
CA LYS A 7 0.98 17.72 -2.57
C LYS A 7 0.92 18.73 -1.44
N THR A 8 0.28 18.39 -0.32
CA THR A 8 -0.06 19.35 0.72
C THR A 8 0.31 18.78 2.07
N LYS A 9 1.01 19.57 2.89
CA LYS A 9 1.31 19.18 4.26
C LYS A 9 0.11 19.49 5.14
N GLU A 10 -0.59 18.45 5.58
CA GLU A 10 -1.83 18.48 6.37
C GLU A 10 -1.55 18.52 7.87
N GLY A 11 -0.31 18.19 8.29
CA GLY A 11 0.14 18.24 9.68
C GLY A 11 -0.02 16.92 10.43
N THR A 12 -0.62 15.92 9.80
CA THR A 12 -0.76 14.55 10.33
C THR A 12 0.42 13.66 9.97
N GLU A 13 1.28 14.10 9.05
CA GLU A 13 2.32 13.28 8.46
C GLU A 13 3.53 13.11 9.38
N GLN A 14 4.09 11.90 9.35
CA GLN A 14 5.43 11.62 9.86
C GLN A 14 6.33 11.19 8.69
N CYS A 15 7.37 11.98 8.46
CA CYS A 15 8.45 11.69 7.50
C CYS A 15 9.63 11.09 8.25
N ILE A 16 9.78 9.77 8.17
CA ILE A 16 10.85 9.01 8.83
C ILE A 16 11.61 8.24 7.76
N ASN A 17 12.91 8.46 7.67
CA ASN A 17 13.76 7.71 6.75
C ASN A 17 13.82 6.23 7.11
N SER A 18 14.03 5.37 6.11
CA SER A 18 14.38 3.98 6.34
C SER A 18 15.83 3.89 6.84
N ALA A 19 16.05 3.02 7.82
CA ALA A 19 17.38 2.63 8.27
C ALA A 19 17.92 1.46 7.45
N LYS A 20 17.03 0.55 7.06
CA LYS A 20 17.38 -0.67 6.33
C LYS A 20 16.18 -1.21 5.57
N ALA A 21 16.45 -1.77 4.39
CA ALA A 21 15.52 -2.59 3.63
C ALA A 21 15.94 -4.07 3.73
N PHE A 22 14.96 -4.95 3.86
CA PHE A 22 15.11 -6.40 3.89
C PHE A 22 14.24 -6.98 2.79
N ILE A 23 14.86 -7.31 1.66
CA ILE A 23 14.19 -7.95 0.52
C ILE A 23 13.94 -9.41 0.87
N HIS A 24 12.82 -9.98 0.42
CA HIS A 24 12.57 -11.40 0.59
C HIS A 24 13.71 -12.23 -0.04
N PRO A 25 14.28 -13.22 0.67
CA PRO A 25 15.45 -13.95 0.20
C PRO A 25 15.23 -14.72 -1.10
N ASN A 26 13.97 -15.06 -1.42
CA ASN A 26 13.59 -15.77 -2.63
C ASN A 26 12.96 -14.87 -3.71
N TYR A 27 13.09 -13.54 -3.59
CA TYR A 27 12.55 -12.64 -4.62
C TYR A 27 13.20 -12.94 -5.98
N ASP A 28 12.36 -13.15 -6.98
CA ASP A 28 12.77 -13.35 -8.37
C ASP A 28 12.25 -12.21 -9.25
N ALA A 29 13.17 -11.43 -9.81
CA ALA A 29 12.81 -10.25 -10.61
C ALA A 29 12.18 -10.58 -11.98
N SER A 30 12.29 -11.82 -12.46
CA SER A 30 11.76 -12.22 -13.76
C SER A 30 10.29 -12.64 -13.66
N SER A 31 9.97 -13.44 -12.65
CA SER A 31 8.63 -13.97 -12.37
C SER A 31 7.83 -13.11 -11.40
N HIS A 32 8.48 -12.20 -10.68
CA HIS A 32 7.91 -11.45 -9.55
C HIS A 32 7.44 -12.36 -8.40
N ASP A 33 7.95 -13.59 -8.32
CA ASP A 33 7.67 -14.45 -7.19
C ASP A 33 8.32 -13.90 -5.91
N SER A 34 7.63 -14.07 -4.78
CA SER A 34 8.02 -13.52 -3.48
C SER A 34 8.26 -11.99 -3.46
N ASP A 35 7.45 -11.22 -4.20
CA ASP A 35 7.52 -9.76 -4.23
C ASP A 35 7.04 -9.10 -2.92
N ILE A 36 7.90 -9.15 -1.90
CA ILE A 36 7.69 -8.51 -0.59
C ILE A 36 9.02 -8.03 0.00
N MET A 37 8.99 -6.91 0.71
CA MET A 37 10.12 -6.40 1.48
C MET A 37 9.68 -5.78 2.80
N LEU A 38 10.56 -5.81 3.80
CA LEU A 38 10.39 -5.12 5.06
C LEU A 38 11.31 -3.90 5.14
N LEU A 39 10.77 -2.78 5.65
CA LEU A 39 11.53 -1.58 5.93
C LEU A 39 11.64 -1.37 7.44
N LYS A 40 12.87 -1.25 7.96
CA LYS A 40 13.11 -0.78 9.32
C LYS A 40 13.22 0.74 9.32
N LEU A 41 12.38 1.43 10.08
CA LEU A 41 12.43 2.88 10.23
C LEU A 41 13.64 3.31 11.09
N GLN A 42 14.23 4.48 10.80
CA GLN A 42 15.32 5.06 11.62
C GLN A 42 14.89 5.38 13.05
N LYS A 43 13.62 5.73 13.25
CA LYS A 43 13.01 5.95 14.56
C LYS A 43 11.62 5.31 14.58
N PRO A 44 11.12 4.88 15.75
CA PRO A 44 9.75 4.39 15.87
C PRO A 44 8.74 5.45 15.41
N ALA A 45 7.72 5.00 14.69
CA ALA A 45 6.53 5.80 14.39
C ALA A 45 5.77 6.14 15.68
N ARG A 46 5.24 7.35 15.78
CA ARG A 46 4.26 7.69 16.82
C ARG A 46 2.86 7.36 16.32
N PHE A 47 2.15 6.48 17.02
CA PHE A 47 0.76 6.17 16.65
C PHE A 47 -0.17 7.33 17.00
N THR A 48 -1.12 7.58 16.09
CA THR A 48 -2.13 8.64 16.17
C THR A 48 -3.42 8.11 15.54
N ASP A 49 -4.45 8.96 15.46
CA ASP A 49 -5.67 8.59 14.72
C ASP A 49 -5.46 8.42 13.21
N HIS A 50 -4.38 8.99 12.67
CA HIS A 50 -4.03 8.92 11.24
C HIS A 50 -2.92 7.90 10.95
N ILE A 51 -2.33 7.30 11.99
CA ILE A 51 -1.18 6.40 11.89
C ILE A 51 -1.43 5.21 12.81
N ARG A 52 -1.83 4.07 12.23
CA ARG A 52 -2.07 2.82 12.95
C ARG A 52 -1.48 1.64 12.18
N PRO A 53 -0.96 0.61 12.87
CA PRO A 53 -0.52 -0.60 12.22
C PRO A 53 -1.72 -1.40 11.68
N VAL A 54 -1.51 -2.09 10.56
CA VAL A 54 -2.45 -3.10 10.06
C VAL A 54 -2.08 -4.47 10.64
N ALA A 55 -3.08 -5.27 11.00
CA ALA A 55 -2.86 -6.62 11.51
C ALA A 55 -2.41 -7.56 10.39
N LEU A 56 -1.45 -8.44 10.69
CA LEU A 56 -1.06 -9.50 9.77
C LEU A 56 -2.14 -10.59 9.69
N PRO A 57 -2.40 -11.15 8.50
CA PRO A 57 -3.33 -12.25 8.36
C PRO A 57 -2.80 -13.48 9.13
N ARG A 58 -3.70 -14.15 9.85
CA ARG A 58 -3.39 -15.42 10.54
C ARG A 58 -3.63 -16.64 9.66
N ARG A 59 -4.40 -16.47 8.58
CA ARG A 59 -4.81 -17.51 7.63
C ARG A 59 -5.07 -16.83 6.28
N CYS A 60 -5.02 -17.61 5.21
CA CYS A 60 -5.40 -17.13 3.88
C CYS A 60 -6.91 -16.77 3.86
N PRO A 61 -7.30 -15.67 3.19
CA PRO A 61 -8.71 -15.36 2.97
C PRO A 61 -9.36 -16.41 2.06
N SER A 62 -10.67 -16.60 2.20
CA SER A 62 -11.43 -17.42 1.26
C SER A 62 -11.59 -16.68 -0.08
N PRO A 63 -11.78 -17.38 -1.20
CA PRO A 63 -12.19 -16.74 -2.45
C PRO A 63 -13.40 -15.84 -2.25
N ASN A 64 -13.48 -14.75 -3.01
CA ASN A 64 -14.54 -13.73 -2.89
C ASN A 64 -14.60 -12.99 -1.53
N THR A 65 -13.56 -13.06 -0.70
CA THR A 65 -13.45 -12.17 0.48
C THR A 65 -13.36 -10.73 0.01
N GLU A 66 -14.25 -9.86 0.50
CA GLU A 66 -14.18 -8.43 0.19
C GLU A 66 -12.93 -7.81 0.80
N CYS A 67 -12.20 -7.07 -0.05
CA CYS A 67 -10.98 -6.38 0.33
C CYS A 67 -11.07 -4.91 -0.07
N ILE A 68 -10.38 -4.07 0.69
CA ILE A 68 -10.18 -2.66 0.37
C ILE A 68 -8.77 -2.50 -0.19
N VAL A 69 -8.67 -1.86 -1.35
CA VAL A 69 -7.39 -1.47 -1.96
C VAL A 69 -7.31 0.05 -1.94
N SER A 70 -6.14 0.60 -1.62
CA SER A 70 -5.95 2.04 -1.55
C SER A 70 -4.59 2.48 -2.06
N GLY A 71 -4.51 3.66 -2.67
CA GLY A 71 -3.25 4.24 -3.10
C GLY A 71 -3.40 5.59 -3.81
N TRP A 72 -2.27 6.18 -4.19
CA TRP A 72 -2.16 7.42 -4.97
C TRP A 72 -1.73 7.15 -6.43
N GLY A 73 -1.91 5.91 -6.90
CA GLY A 73 -1.54 5.49 -8.25
C GLY A 73 -2.38 6.15 -9.35
N SER A 74 -2.04 5.86 -10.60
CA SER A 74 -2.79 6.37 -11.76
C SER A 74 -4.27 6.00 -11.68
N THR A 75 -5.15 7.00 -11.84
CA THR A 75 -6.61 6.79 -11.95
C THR A 75 -7.10 6.90 -13.39
N SER A 76 -6.25 7.33 -14.32
CA SER A 76 -6.57 7.33 -15.74
C SER A 76 -6.39 5.93 -16.31
N SER A 77 -7.36 5.47 -17.10
CA SER A 77 -7.12 4.39 -18.04
C SER A 77 -6.21 4.90 -19.18
N PRO A 78 -5.59 4.01 -19.98
CA PRO A 78 -4.83 4.41 -21.16
C PRO A 78 -5.65 5.24 -22.17
N GLU A 79 -6.98 5.20 -22.05
CA GLU A 79 -7.95 5.85 -22.94
C GLU A 79 -8.42 7.21 -22.39
N ASP A 80 -8.11 7.53 -21.13
CA ASP A 80 -8.50 8.79 -20.49
C ASP A 80 -7.44 9.88 -20.67
N PRO A 81 -7.84 11.14 -20.92
CA PRO A 81 -6.92 12.27 -20.87
C PRO A 81 -6.30 12.41 -19.46
N PRO A 82 -5.04 12.87 -19.35
CA PRO A 82 -4.34 12.90 -18.07
C PRO A 82 -5.00 13.87 -17.09
N CYS A 83 -5.63 13.33 -16.04
CA CYS A 83 -6.12 14.07 -14.88
C CYS A 83 -5.22 13.74 -13.66
N ASP A 84 -4.45 14.73 -13.21
CA ASP A 84 -3.47 14.58 -12.10
C ASP A 84 -4.14 14.71 -10.72
N HIS A 85 -4.72 13.62 -10.23
CA HIS A 85 -5.26 13.54 -8.87
C HIS A 85 -4.39 12.64 -7.95
N ARG A 86 -3.31 13.20 -7.40
CA ARG A 86 -2.49 12.56 -6.33
C ARG A 86 -3.13 12.68 -4.94
N ARG A 87 -4.37 12.22 -4.78
CA ARG A 87 -5.05 12.04 -3.49
C ARG A 87 -5.28 10.55 -3.21
N LEU A 88 -5.33 10.17 -1.94
CA LEU A 88 -5.57 8.77 -1.56
C LEU A 88 -6.93 8.33 -2.09
N GLN A 89 -6.93 7.36 -2.99
CA GLN A 89 -8.14 6.71 -3.47
C GLN A 89 -8.34 5.42 -2.69
N ILE A 90 -9.60 5.13 -2.35
CA ILE A 90 -10.01 3.90 -1.69
C ILE A 90 -11.00 3.22 -2.62
N THR A 91 -10.64 2.05 -3.14
CA THR A 91 -11.51 1.22 -3.98
C THR A 91 -11.83 -0.08 -3.24
N SER A 92 -13.12 -0.36 -3.11
CA SER A 92 -13.63 -1.65 -2.64
C SER A 92 -14.03 -2.45 -3.87
N LYS A 93 -13.21 -3.43 -4.28
CA LYS A 93 -13.60 -4.62 -5.06
C LYS A 93 -12.35 -5.42 -5.45
N VAL A 94 -12.17 -6.55 -4.78
CA VAL A 94 -11.43 -7.70 -5.34
C VAL A 94 -12.29 -8.93 -5.06
N ALA A 95 -13.08 -9.35 -6.03
CA ALA A 95 -13.59 -10.72 -6.07
C ALA A 95 -12.54 -11.52 -6.86
N LEU A 96 -11.65 -12.24 -6.16
CA LEU A 96 -10.79 -13.21 -6.82
C LEU A 96 -11.69 -14.35 -7.31
N HIS A 97 -11.86 -14.42 -8.64
CA HIS A 97 -12.64 -15.44 -9.33
C HIS A 97 -12.04 -16.84 -9.05
N PRO A 98 -12.87 -17.89 -8.90
CA PRO A 98 -12.39 -19.26 -8.84
C PRO A 98 -11.70 -19.62 -10.16
N SER A 99 -10.48 -20.13 -10.06
CA SER A 99 -9.80 -20.82 -11.15
C SER A 99 -10.64 -22.03 -11.57
N SER A 100 -11.03 -22.08 -12.86
CA SER A 100 -11.40 -23.32 -13.54
C SER A 100 -10.29 -23.72 -14.50
#